data_AF-A0A8J7KC95-F1
#
_entry.id   AF-A0A8J7KC95-F1
#
_cell.length_a   1.000
_cell.length_b   1.000
_cell.length_c   1.000
_cell.angle_alpha   90.00
_cell.angle_beta   90.00
_cell.angle_gamma   90.00
#
_symmetry.space_group_name_H-M   'P 1'
#
loop_
_entity.id
_entity.type
_entity.pdbx_description
1 polymer ?
#
loop_
_entity_poly.entity_id
_entity_poly.type
_entity_poly.pdbx_seq_one_letter_code
_entity_poly.pdbx_strand_id
1 'polypeptide(L)' 'MAKKKEFRGYITQDLDRLVRALAAIKNGDRDWSISDVLQDALETWVKLPENQELIKKHNLNKLD' A
#
# COMPACT_ATOMS: atom_id res chain seq x y z
N MET A 1 -9.71 16.56 -3.60
CA MET A 1 -9.15 15.31 -3.06
C MET A 1 -9.35 14.22 -4.09
N ALA A 2 -8.30 13.47 -4.45
CA ALA A 2 -8.44 12.37 -5.40
C ALA A 2 -9.45 11.33 -4.86
N LYS A 3 -10.32 10.79 -5.72
CA LYS A 3 -11.28 9.76 -5.31
C LYS A 3 -10.51 8.51 -4.88
N LYS A 4 -10.66 8.11 -3.63
CA LYS A 4 -10.14 6.81 -3.15
C LYS A 4 -10.91 5.69 -3.88
N LYS A 5 -10.18 4.74 -4.45
CA LYS A 5 -10.74 3.52 -5.05
C LYS A 5 -10.63 2.38 -4.03
N GLU A 6 -11.63 1.50 -4.00
CA GLU A 6 -11.59 0.32 -3.15
C GLU A 6 -10.60 -0.71 -3.73
N PHE A 7 -9.75 -1.26 -2.86
CA PHE A 7 -8.79 -2.30 -3.20
C PHE A 7 -9.03 -3.52 -2.29
N ARG A 8 -9.32 -4.68 -2.88
CA ARG A 8 -9.57 -5.93 -2.15
C ARG A 8 -8.48 -6.94 -2.47
N GLY A 9 -7.92 -7.54 -1.44
CA GLY A 9 -6.96 -8.63 -1.54
C GLY A 9 -7.06 -9.53 -0.31
N TYR A 10 -6.61 -10.77 -0.44
CA TYR A 10 -6.51 -11.70 0.67
C TYR A 10 -5.08 -11.69 1.21
N ILE A 11 -4.95 -11.72 2.53
CA ILE A 11 -3.68 -11.84 3.24
C ILE A 11 -3.74 -13.01 4.21
N THR A 12 -2.58 -13.49 4.62
CA THR A 12 -2.50 -14.53 5.65
C THR A 12 -2.97 -13.98 7.00
N GLN A 13 -3.50 -14.86 7.85
CA GLN A 13 -3.95 -14.50 9.20
C GLN A 13 -2.83 -13.87 10.05
N ASP A 14 -1.62 -14.40 9.94
CA ASP A 14 -0.47 -13.86 10.67
C ASP A 14 -0.11 -12.44 10.23
N LEU A 15 -0.19 -12.18 8.92
CA LEU A 15 0.05 -10.84 8.39
C LEU A 15 -1.03 -9.85 8.83
N ASP A 16 -2.32 -10.24 8.82
CA ASP A 16 -3.41 -9.40 9.35
C ASP A 16 -3.18 -9.02 10.81
N ARG A 17 -2.81 -10.00 11.65
CA ARG A 17 -2.53 -9.78 13.07
C ARG A 17 -1.38 -8.80 13.28
N LEU A 18 -0.28 -8.99 12.56
CA LEU A 18 0.90 -8.12 12.66
C LEU A 18 0.59 -6.71 12.18
N VAL A 19 -0.07 -6.57 11.03
CA VAL A 19 -0.43 -5.25 10.46
C VAL A 19 -1.31 -4.45 11.42
N ARG A 20 -2.33 -5.08 12.02
CA ARG A 20 -3.21 -4.42 12.99
C ARG A 20 -2.45 -3.99 14.26
N ALA A 21 -1.60 -4.86 14.78
CA ALA A 21 -0.78 -4.53 15.96
C ALA A 21 0.17 -3.37 15.66
N LEU A 22 0.86 -3.40 14.52
CA LEU A 22 1.78 -2.34 14.10
C LEU A 22 1.05 -1.02 13.86
N ALA A 23 -0.12 -1.05 13.22
CA ALA A 23 -0.94 0.15 13.01
C ALA A 23 -1.35 0.81 14.33
N ALA A 24 -1.68 0.01 15.35
CA ALA A 24 -2.02 0.51 16.68
C ALA A 24 -0.81 1.03 17.48
N ILE A 25 0.39 0.45 17.28
CA ILE A 25 1.61 0.81 18.02
C ILE A 25 2.33 2.00 17.38
N LYS A 26 2.33 2.11 16.05
CA LYS A 26 3.04 3.15 15.28
C LYS A 26 2.48 4.57 15.54
N ASN A 27 1.55 4.73 16.49
CA ASN A 27 1.05 5.98 17.04
C ASN A 27 2.17 6.89 17.59
N GLY A 28 2.88 7.57 16.69
CA GLY A 28 3.41 8.91 16.89
C GLY A 28 2.54 9.88 16.09
N ASP A 29 2.06 10.96 16.72
CA ASP A 29 1.24 12.09 16.23
C ASP A 29 0.09 11.84 15.23
N ARG A 30 -0.14 10.61 14.78
CA ARG A 30 -1.12 10.26 13.76
C ARG A 30 -1.66 8.86 13.99
N ASP A 31 -2.98 8.74 14.05
CA ASP A 31 -3.69 7.47 14.05
C ASP A 31 -3.68 6.88 12.64
N TRP A 32 -2.87 5.83 12.42
CA TRP A 32 -2.83 5.14 11.13
C TRP A 32 -4.04 4.21 10.97
N SER A 33 -4.84 4.41 9.93
CA SER A 33 -5.88 3.45 9.55
C SER A 33 -5.27 2.29 8.74
N ILE A 34 -5.99 1.15 8.67
CA ILE A 34 -5.59 0.04 7.77
C ILE A 34 -5.50 0.50 6.32
N SER A 35 -6.35 1.44 5.90
CA SER A 35 -6.26 2.03 4.56
C SER A 35 -4.97 2.82 4.35
N ASP A 36 -4.47 3.52 5.36
CA ASP A 36 -3.20 4.24 5.26
C ASP A 36 -2.02 3.28 5.17
N VAL A 37 -2.04 2.18 5.94
CA VAL A 37 -1.02 1.13 5.85
C VAL A 37 -1.01 0.47 4.47
N LEU A 38 -2.19 0.13 3.94
CA LEU A 38 -2.32 -0.46 2.61
C LEU A 38 -1.83 0.51 1.52
N GLN A 39 -2.20 1.79 1.61
CA GLN A 39 -1.73 2.81 0.68
C GLN A 39 -0.20 2.93 0.69
N ASP A 40 0.40 3.06 1.87
CA ASP A 40 1.86 3.19 2.04
C ASP A 40 2.62 1.95 1.51
N ALA A 41 2.12 0.76 1.83
CA ALA A 41 2.69 -0.50 1.35
C ALA A 41 2.62 -0.61 -0.18
N LEU A 42 1.48 -0.27 -0.79
CA LEU A 42 1.30 -0.32 -2.25
C LEU A 42 2.14 0.74 -2.96
N GLU A 43 2.22 1.96 -2.43
CA GLU A 43 3.09 3.00 -2.98
C GLU A 43 4.57 2.58 -2.90
N THR A 44 4.97 1.96 -1.80
CA THR A 44 6.34 1.44 -1.62
C THR A 44 6.61 0.31 -2.62
N TRP A 45 5.68 -0.63 -2.77
CA TRP A 45 5.79 -1.73 -3.72
C TRP A 45 5.98 -1.22 -5.15
N VAL A 46 5.16 -0.25 -5.58
CA VAL A 46 5.26 0.35 -6.92
C VAL A 46 6.62 1.03 -7.14
N LYS A 47 7.22 1.61 -6.09
CA LYS A 47 8.53 2.29 -6.16
C LYS A 47 9.73 1.33 -6.21
N LEU A 48 9.55 0.02 -5.98
CA LEU A 48 10.64 -0.95 -6.08
C LEU A 48 11.28 -0.92 -7.48
N PRO A 49 12.62 -1.03 -7.60
CA PRO A 49 13.33 -0.90 -8.88
C PRO A 49 12.78 -1.80 -9.98
N GLU A 50 12.51 -3.06 -9.68
CA GLU A 50 11.97 -4.06 -10.60
C GLU A 50 10.58 -3.67 -11.11
N ASN A 51 9.74 -3.07 -10.27
CA ASN A 51 8.42 -2.60 -10.65
C ASN A 51 8.51 -1.31 -11.48
N GLN A 52 9.45 -0.42 -11.16
CA GLN A 52 9.72 0.78 -11.96
C GLN A 52 10.24 0.45 -13.36
N GLU A 53 11.08 -0.59 -13.50
CA GLU A 53 11.54 -1.10 -14.78
C GLU A 53 10.37 -1.62 -15.63
N LEU A 54 9.46 -2.39 -15.03
CA LEU A 54 8.25 -2.88 -15.70
C LEU A 54 7.33 -1.72 -16.13
N ILE A 55 7.12 -0.73 -15.25
CA ILE A 55 6.31 0.46 -15.57
C ILE A 55 6.88 1.20 -16.77
N LYS A 56 8.21 1.42 -16.82
CA LYS A 56 8.88 2.08 -17.95
C LYS A 56 8.79 1.24 -19.22
N LYS A 57 9.12 -0.05 -19.13
CA LYS A 57 9.14 -0.98 -20.27
C LYS A 57 7.77 -1.09 -20.94
N HIS A 58 6.69 -1.04 -20.16
CA HIS A 58 5.33 -1.23 -20.64
C HIS A 58 4.51 0.07 -20.70
N ASN A 59 5.11 1.25 -20.45
CA ASN A 59 4.42 2.55 -20.39
C ASN A 59 3.18 2.56 -19.48
N LEU A 60 3.24 1.86 -18.33
CA LEU A 60 2.09 1.68 -17.44
C LEU A 60 1.66 2.98 -16.72
N ASN A 61 2.51 4.01 -16.76
CA ASN A 61 2.22 5.34 -16.24
C ASN A 61 1.27 6.16 -17.13
N LYS A 62 0.86 5.62 -18.29
CA LYS A 62 -0.10 6.23 -19.22
C LYS A 62 -1.47 5.54 -19.22
N LEU A 63 -1.73 4.66 -18.26
CA LEU A 63 -3.04 4.00 -18.14
C LEU A 63 -4.07 5.01 -17.61
N ASP A 64 -5.20 5.13 -18.31
CA ASP A 64 -6.33 6.01 -18.00
C ASP A 64 -7.11 5.60 -16.73
#